data_AF-A0A966HF13-F1
#
_entry.id   AF-A0A966HF13-F1
#
_cell.length_a   1.000
_cell.length_b   1.000
_cell.length_c   1.000
_cell.angle_alpha   90.00
_cell.angle_beta   90.00
_cell.angle_gamma   90.00
#
_symmetry.space_group_name_H-M   'P 1'
#
loop_
_entity.id
_entity.type
_entity.pdbx_description
1 polymer ?
#
loop_
_entity_poly.entity_id
_entity_poly.type
_entity_poly.pdbx_seq_one_letter_code
_entity_poly.pdbx_strand_id
1 'polypeptide(L)'
;MGLTKKQKTLLDFVDEFIKSHDYSPTFREIMSALDYKSVSTVAKHVDNLVVLGHLEKQDGRVRSITLANSDVGQPERPWWHKLEREIAARRSSTDDARLAEAEVLQQALEIVKE
;
A
#
# COMPACT_ATOMS: atom_id res chain seq x y z
N MET A 1 2.41 -15.73 7.48
CA MET A 1 1.03 -16.26 7.40
C MET A 1 0.19 -15.21 6.69
N GLY A 2 -0.48 -15.57 5.59
CA GLY A 2 -1.19 -14.59 4.76
C GLY A 2 -2.53 -14.13 5.34
N LEU A 3 -3.05 -13.02 4.82
CA LEU A 3 -4.39 -12.52 5.12
C LEU A 3 -5.45 -13.58 4.84
N THR A 4 -6.41 -13.75 5.76
CA THR A 4 -7.62 -14.54 5.48
C THR A 4 -8.50 -13.81 4.47
N LYS A 5 -9.40 -14.54 3.79
CA LYS A 5 -10.35 -13.94 2.82
C LYS A 5 -11.13 -12.76 3.43
N LYS A 6 -11.64 -12.90 4.65
CA LYS A 6 -12.41 -11.84 5.33
C LYS A 6 -11.57 -10.62 5.67
N GLN A 7 -10.32 -10.82 6.12
CA GLN A 7 -9.41 -9.72 6.40
C GLN A 7 -9.04 -8.96 5.12
N LYS A 8 -8.77 -9.69 4.04
CA LYS A 8 -8.51 -9.09 2.73
C LYS A 8 -9.72 -8.27 2.25
N THR A 9 -10.93 -8.84 2.28
CA THR A 9 -12.15 -8.11 1.90
C THR A 9 -12.36 -6.84 2.73
N LEU A 10 -12.08 -6.87 4.04
CA LEU A 10 -12.17 -5.67 4.88
C LEU A 10 -11.13 -4.62 4.48
N LEU A 11 -9.88 -5.05 4.30
CA LEU A 11 -8.78 -4.17 3.90
C LEU A 11 -9.07 -3.51 2.54
N ASP A 12 -9.49 -4.29 1.55
CA ASP A 12 -9.84 -3.82 0.21
C ASP A 12 -11.00 -2.80 0.28
N PHE A 13 -12.02 -3.07 1.10
CA PHE A 13 -13.12 -2.12 1.33
C PHE A 13 -12.63 -0.80 1.94
N VAL A 14 -11.76 -0.85 2.96
CA VAL A 14 -11.23 0.36 3.61
C VAL A 14 -10.44 1.20 2.60
N ASP A 15 -9.60 0.57 1.78
CA ASP A 15 -8.83 1.23 0.72
C ASP A 15 -9.73 1.89 -0.32
N GLU A 16 -10.72 1.17 -0.85
CA GLU A 16 -11.67 1.70 -1.82
C GLU A 16 -12.53 2.84 -1.24
N PHE A 17 -12.96 2.71 0.02
CA PHE A 17 -13.75 3.74 0.70
C PHE A 17 -12.95 5.05 0.85
N ILE A 18 -11.69 4.97 1.28
CA ILE A 18 -10.82 6.14 1.43
C ILE A 18 -10.59 6.79 0.05
N LYS A 19 -10.29 6.01 -0.98
CA LYS A 19 -10.08 6.51 -2.35
C LYS A 19 -11.30 7.22 -2.93
N SER A 20 -12.50 6.80 -2.57
CA SER A 20 -13.75 7.35 -3.10
C SER A 20 -14.27 8.55 -2.32
N HIS A 21 -13.98 8.64 -1.02
CA HIS A 21 -14.59 9.64 -0.13
C HIS A 21 -13.58 10.62 0.49
N ASP A 22 -12.28 10.40 0.36
CA ASP A 22 -11.19 11.19 0.97
C ASP A 22 -11.21 11.18 2.52
N TYR A 23 -11.93 10.22 3.11
CA TYR A 23 -11.94 9.98 4.56
C TYR A 23 -12.13 8.50 4.87
N SER A 24 -11.70 8.07 6.06
CA SER A 24 -11.84 6.67 6.46
C SER A 24 -13.26 6.27 6.83
N PRO A 25 -13.66 5.01 6.60
CA PRO A 25 -14.95 4.53 7.06
C PRO A 25 -14.99 4.37 8.59
N THR A 26 -16.18 4.49 9.15
CA THR A 26 -16.53 4.12 10.52
C THR A 26 -16.78 2.62 10.62
N PHE A 27 -16.73 2.06 11.83
CA PHE A 27 -17.04 0.64 12.03
C PHE A 27 -18.48 0.27 11.64
N ARG A 28 -19.42 1.22 11.72
CA ARG A 28 -20.81 1.00 11.27
C ARG A 28 -20.91 0.95 9.75
N GLU A 29 -20.19 1.82 9.03
CA GLU A 29 -20.13 1.78 7.56
C GLU A 29 -19.50 0.45 7.09
N ILE A 30 -18.41 0.01 7.70
CA ILE A 30 -17.79 -1.30 7.40
C ILE A 30 -18.77 -2.45 7.71
N MET A 31 -19.46 -2.38 8.85
CA MET A 31 -20.44 -3.41 9.24
C MET A 31 -21.55 -3.54 8.21
N SER A 32 -22.14 -2.42 7.80
CA SER A 32 -23.24 -2.40 6.82
C SER A 32 -22.78 -2.81 5.43
N ALA A 33 -21.60 -2.40 4.98
CA ALA A 33 -21.10 -2.71 3.64
C ALA A 33 -20.69 -4.18 3.47
N LEU A 34 -20.15 -4.81 4.53
CA LEU A 34 -19.62 -6.17 4.48
C LEU A 34 -20.51 -7.20 5.19
N ASP A 35 -21.73 -6.81 5.56
CA ASP A 35 -22.74 -7.65 6.23
C ASP A 35 -22.22 -8.35 7.50
N TYR A 36 -21.50 -7.61 8.34
CA TYR A 36 -21.10 -8.11 9.66
C TYR A 36 -22.26 -8.02 10.65
N LYS A 37 -22.39 -9.04 11.51
CA LYS A 37 -23.46 -9.08 12.52
C LYS A 37 -23.32 -8.06 13.65
N SER A 38 -22.12 -7.53 13.88
CA SER A 38 -21.89 -6.55 14.94
C SER A 38 -20.66 -5.67 14.70
N VAL A 39 -20.69 -4.47 15.29
CA VAL A 39 -19.54 -3.55 15.36
C VAL A 39 -18.35 -4.21 16.06
N SER A 40 -18.60 -5.03 17.08
CA SER A 40 -17.53 -5.75 17.81
C SER A 40 -16.79 -6.76 16.92
N THR A 41 -17.49 -7.38 15.96
CA THR A 41 -16.85 -8.26 14.97
C THR A 41 -15.95 -7.46 14.03
N VAL A 42 -16.41 -6.30 13.57
CA VAL A 42 -15.58 -5.39 12.76
C VAL A 42 -14.35 -4.95 13.53
N ALA A 43 -14.52 -4.49 14.79
CA ALA A 43 -13.41 -4.08 15.65
C ALA A 43 -12.35 -5.18 15.76
N LYS A 44 -12.76 -6.43 16.01
CA LYS A 44 -11.84 -7.57 16.07
C LYS A 44 -11.08 -7.79 14.75
N HIS A 45 -11.73 -7.63 13.60
CA HIS A 45 -11.05 -7.75 12.31
C HIS A 45 -10.07 -6.60 12.06
N VAL A 46 -10.44 -5.38 12.42
CA VAL A 46 -9.57 -4.19 12.35
C VAL A 46 -8.37 -4.37 13.26
N ASP A 47 -8.55 -4.76 14.53
CA ASP A 47 -7.45 -4.99 15.47
C ASP A 47 -6.48 -6.06 14.95
N ASN A 48 -7.00 -7.14 14.35
CA ASN A 48 -6.15 -8.15 13.73
C ASN A 48 -5.35 -7.60 12.54
N LEU A 49 -5.95 -6.73 11.72
CA LEU A 49 -5.26 -6.08 10.60
C LEU A 49 -4.23 -5.06 11.08
N VAL A 50 -4.46 -4.40 12.22
CA VAL A 50 -3.48 -3.54 12.89
C VAL A 50 -2.29 -4.36 13.39
N VAL A 51 -2.55 -5.49 14.06
CA VAL A 51 -1.49 -6.41 14.51
C VAL A 51 -0.68 -6.96 13.33
N LEU A 52 -1.31 -7.16 12.17
CA LEU A 52 -0.64 -7.59 10.94
C LEU A 52 0.08 -6.44 10.21
N GLY A 53 -0.04 -5.20 10.67
CA GLY A 53 0.59 -4.03 10.05
C GLY A 53 -0.05 -3.58 8.75
N HIS A 54 -1.33 -3.91 8.51
CA HIS A 54 -2.07 -3.48 7.32
C HIS A 54 -2.95 -2.25 7.56
N LEU A 55 -3.36 -2.03 8.80
CA LEU A 55 -4.14 -0.85 9.21
C LEU A 55 -3.47 -0.17 10.39
N GLU A 56 -3.73 1.11 10.53
CA GLU A 56 -3.45 1.87 11.75
C GLU A 56 -4.78 2.38 12.32
N LYS A 57 -4.81 2.55 13.64
CA LYS A 57 -6.00 3.01 14.35
C LYS A 57 -5.61 4.04 15.42
N GLN A 58 -6.26 5.22 15.39
CA GLN A 58 -6.16 6.21 16.47
C GLN A 58 -7.35 6.12 17.43
N ASP A 59 -7.10 5.76 18.68
CA ASP A 59 -8.17 5.69 19.67
C ASP A 59 -8.77 7.08 19.98
N GLY A 60 -10.07 7.10 20.32
CA GLY A 60 -10.78 8.30 20.75
C GLY A 60 -11.23 9.25 19.62
N ARG A 61 -11.09 8.86 18.35
CA ARG A 61 -11.56 9.65 17.20
C ARG A 61 -12.61 8.91 16.38
N VAL A 62 -13.56 9.66 15.84
CA VAL A 62 -14.43 9.16 14.76
C VAL A 62 -13.58 9.10 13.49
N ARG A 63 -13.76 8.08 12.65
CA ARG A 63 -12.96 7.88 11.41
C ARG A 63 -11.45 7.79 11.70
N SER A 64 -11.11 6.82 12.54
CA SER A 64 -9.77 6.64 13.09
C SER A 64 -8.89 5.64 12.33
N ILE A 65 -9.39 5.01 11.27
CA ILE A 65 -8.70 3.92 10.59
C ILE A 65 -7.94 4.49 9.41
N THR A 66 -6.67 4.18 9.30
CA THR A 66 -5.88 4.49 8.11
C THR A 66 -5.27 3.22 7.56
N LEU A 67 -4.98 3.20 6.26
CA LEU A 67 -4.10 2.18 5.72
C LEU A 67 -2.74 2.38 6.36
N ALA A 68 -2.17 1.31 6.94
CA ALA A 68 -0.76 1.34 7.29
C ALA A 68 -0.02 1.56 5.98
N ASN A 69 0.88 2.55 5.95
CA ASN A 69 1.62 2.89 4.73
C ASN A 69 2.23 1.58 4.19
N SER A 70 2.04 1.32 2.90
CA SER A 70 2.30 0.04 2.23
C SER A 70 3.80 -0.31 2.12
N ASP A 71 4.53 -0.24 3.22
CA ASP A 71 5.92 -0.69 3.38
C ASP A 71 6.03 -1.90 4.33
N VAL A 72 4.93 -2.38 4.92
CA VAL A 72 4.95 -3.66 5.66
C VAL A 72 4.84 -4.83 4.68
N GLY A 73 5.99 -5.18 4.10
CA GLY A 73 6.18 -6.34 3.22
C GLY A 73 7.03 -6.05 1.97
N GLN A 74 7.35 -4.80 1.70
CA GLN A 74 8.38 -4.42 0.75
C GLN A 74 9.44 -3.65 1.54
N PRO A 75 10.73 -4.03 1.49
CA PRO A 75 11.75 -3.16 2.05
C PRO A 75 11.57 -1.78 1.43
N GLU A 76 11.55 -0.74 2.26
CA GLU A 76 11.51 0.69 1.91
C GLU A 76 12.14 0.83 0.53
N ARG A 77 11.33 0.90 -0.55
CA ARG A 77 11.92 0.88 -1.89
C ARG A 77 12.63 2.20 -2.01
N PRO A 78 13.96 2.22 -2.07
CA PRO A 78 14.65 3.49 -2.12
C PRO A 78 14.12 4.26 -3.33
N TRP A 79 14.10 5.58 -3.26
CA TRP A 79 13.51 6.40 -4.31
C TRP A 79 14.11 6.11 -5.71
N TRP A 80 15.36 5.61 -5.75
CA TRP A 80 16.06 5.15 -6.94
C TRP A 80 15.54 3.86 -7.58
N HIS A 81 14.62 3.15 -6.94
CA HIS A 81 13.94 2.00 -7.54
C HIS A 81 13.16 2.39 -8.82
N LYS A 82 12.68 3.65 -8.90
CA LYS A 82 12.10 4.18 -10.14
C LYS A 82 13.13 4.26 -11.28
N LEU A 83 14.39 4.60 -10.96
CA LEU A 83 15.48 4.62 -11.95
C LEU A 83 15.84 3.21 -12.43
N GLU A 84 15.89 2.23 -11.53
CA GLU A 84 16.16 0.82 -11.90
C GLU A 84 15.17 0.30 -12.95
N ARG A 85 13.88 0.61 -12.76
CA ARG A 85 12.83 0.24 -13.71
C ARG A 85 12.98 0.93 -15.07
N GLU A 86 13.34 2.21 -15.07
CA GLU A 86 13.53 3.00 -16.29
C GLU A 86 14.76 2.53 -17.09
N ILE A 87 15.87 2.23 -16.40
CA ILE A 87 17.09 1.65 -17.01
C ILE A 87 16.78 0.31 -17.66
N ALA A 88 16.06 -0.58 -16.96
CA ALA A 88 15.68 -1.89 -17.48
C ALA A 88 14.79 -1.77 -18.73
N ALA A 89 13.82 -0.84 -18.72
CA ALA A 89 12.96 -0.60 -19.86
C ALA A 89 13.77 -0.10 -21.08
N ARG A 90 14.71 0.83 -20.89
CA ARG A 90 15.51 1.41 -21.99
C ARG A 90 16.56 0.46 -22.55
N ARG A 91 17.16 -0.40 -21.72
CA ARG A 91 18.10 -1.44 -22.14
C ARG A 91 17.49 -2.53 -23.04
N SER A 92 16.16 -2.71 -22.98
CA SER A 92 15.45 -3.63 -23.88
C SER A 92 15.19 -3.04 -25.28
N SER A 93 15.58 -1.79 -25.53
CA SER A 93 15.41 -1.13 -26.81
C SER A 93 16.54 -1.47 -27.79
N THR A 94 16.22 -1.62 -29.07
CA THR A 94 17.20 -1.74 -30.17
C THR A 94 17.69 -0.37 -30.68
N ASP A 95 17.18 0.72 -30.10
CA ASP A 95 17.51 2.10 -30.43
C ASP A 95 18.78 2.53 -29.67
N ASP A 96 19.87 2.79 -30.40
CA ASP A 96 21.17 3.17 -29.84
C ASP A 96 21.09 4.42 -28.94
N ALA A 97 20.20 5.37 -29.23
CA ALA A 97 20.05 6.58 -28.42
C ALA A 97 19.43 6.25 -27.05
N ARG A 98 18.45 5.33 -27.01
CA ARG A 98 17.86 4.84 -25.76
C ARG A 98 18.82 4.02 -24.92
N LEU A 99 19.73 3.28 -25.57
CA LEU A 99 20.79 2.56 -24.88
C LEU A 99 21.76 3.53 -24.20
N ALA A 100 22.17 4.60 -24.90
CA ALA A 100 23.01 5.65 -24.32
C ALA A 100 22.32 6.38 -23.14
N GLU A 101 21.01 6.66 -23.24
CA GLU A 101 20.24 7.21 -22.11
C GLU A 101 20.20 6.26 -20.91
N ALA A 102 20.12 4.94 -21.14
CA ALA A 102 20.15 3.96 -20.07
C ALA A 102 21.51 3.92 -19.35
N GLU A 103 22.61 4.15 -20.06
CA GLU A 103 23.95 4.26 -19.47
C GLU A 103 24.07 5.49 -18.58
N VAL A 104 23.56 6.64 -19.00
CA VAL A 104 23.55 7.87 -18.18
C VAL A 104 22.72 7.66 -16.90
N LEU A 105 21.54 7.03 -17.02
CA LEU A 105 20.73 6.70 -15.85
C LEU A 105 21.42 5.71 -14.92
N GLN A 106 22.20 4.76 -15.45
CA GLN A 106 22.99 3.83 -14.64
C GLN A 106 24.07 4.57 -13.85
N GLN A 107 24.77 5.53 -14.46
CA GLN A 107 25.76 6.35 -13.75
C GLN A 107 25.12 7.19 -12.63
N ALA A 108 23.95 7.78 -12.89
CA ALA A 108 23.19 8.52 -11.88
C ALA A 108 22.71 7.61 -10.73
N LEU A 109 22.36 6.35 -11.03
CA LEU A 109 21.97 5.36 -10.03
C LEU A 109 23.12 5.00 -9.09
N GLU A 110 24.36 4.88 -9.59
CA GLU A 110 25.54 4.59 -8.76
C GLU A 110 25.81 5.74 -7.77
N ILE A 111 25.79 6.99 -8.25
CA ILE A 111 26.01 8.19 -7.41
C ILE A 111 25.02 8.27 -6.24
N VAL A 112 23.79 7.86 -6.49
CA VAL A 112 22.68 7.94 -5.52
C VAL A 112 22.68 6.77 -4.52
N LYS A 113 23.37 5.67 -4.85
CA LYS A 113 23.46 4.46 -4.02
C LYS A 113 24.66 4.45 -3.07
N GLU A 114 25.65 5.34 -3.27
CA GLU A 114 26.77 5.60 -2.33
C GLU A 114 26.32 6.36 -1.08
#